data_AF-A0A7S3CJN5-F1
#
_entry.id   AF-A0A7S3CJN5-F1
#
_cell.length_a   1.000
_cell.length_b   1.000
_cell.length_c   1.000
_cell.angle_alpha   90.00
_cell.angle_beta   90.00
_cell.angle_gamma   90.00
#
_symmetry.space_group_name_H-M   'P 1'
#
loop_
_entity.id
_entity.type
_entity.pdbx_description
1 polymer ?
#
loop_
_entity_poly.entity_id
_entity_poly.type
_entity_poly.pdbx_seq_one_letter_code
_entity_poly.pdbx_strand_id
1 'polypeptide(L)'
;MYGIALSALGMLSTLSIGLTIDGYGPIADNAGGIAEMCDLDHARTNTDILDAAGNTTAAIGKGFAIGSACLVALALFGAFAVETELYVVNILKPLEFAGLIFGAMLPYIFTAQTMDAVGDAANEMIIEIKRQFDTMKIREGKERPDYERCIQISTNSSIREMVAPGLLVICSPLIFGFLLGPRGVSGMLAGAIVSGVQVAISFSNTGGAWDNAKKYIEGGNLVVNGRIMGKKSEPHRNAVIGDTVGDPMKDTSGPSINILIKLMAITSLVFGNAFVKYGGILLPYIKA
;
A
#
# COMPACT_ATOMS: atom_id res chain seq x y z
N MET A 1 16.82 -11.48 -18.50
CA MET A 1 16.74 -11.21 -17.05
C MET A 1 17.68 -10.11 -16.60
N TYR A 2 18.99 -10.19 -16.89
CA TYR A 2 19.95 -9.12 -16.55
C TYR A 2 19.54 -7.72 -17.07
N GLY A 3 19.11 -7.62 -18.34
CA GLY A 3 18.60 -6.36 -18.90
C GLY A 3 17.38 -5.79 -18.16
N ILE A 4 16.43 -6.64 -17.74
CA ILE A 4 15.25 -6.24 -16.95
C ILE A 4 15.68 -5.72 -15.57
N ALA A 5 16.65 -6.41 -14.92
CA ALA A 5 17.21 -5.96 -13.66
C ALA A 5 17.90 -4.59 -13.80
N LEU A 6 18.66 -4.38 -14.88
CA LEU A 6 19.27 -3.08 -15.17
C LEU A 6 18.23 -2.00 -15.50
N SER A 7 17.11 -2.34 -16.15
CA SER A 7 16.00 -1.39 -16.34
C SER A 7 15.37 -0.97 -15.01
N ALA A 8 15.24 -1.91 -14.07
CA ALA A 8 14.76 -1.60 -12.72
C ALA A 8 15.73 -0.67 -11.97
N LEU A 9 17.03 -0.94 -12.08
CA LEU A 9 18.08 -0.07 -11.54
C LEU A 9 18.07 1.30 -12.22
N GLY A 10 17.86 1.35 -13.53
CA GLY A 10 17.73 2.60 -14.30
C GLY A 10 16.57 3.46 -13.83
N MET A 11 15.40 2.85 -13.58
CA MET A 11 14.24 3.54 -13.01
C MET A 11 14.54 4.12 -11.62
N LEU A 12 15.35 3.44 -10.81
CA LEU A 12 15.77 3.90 -9.48
C LEU A 12 17.12 4.63 -9.48
N SER A 13 17.70 4.94 -10.64
CA SER A 13 19.03 5.58 -10.71
C SER A 13 19.04 7.00 -10.15
N THR A 14 17.87 7.66 -10.17
CA THR A 14 17.62 8.98 -9.60
C THR A 14 16.89 8.92 -8.25
N LEU A 15 17.01 7.79 -7.53
CA LEU A 15 16.31 7.56 -6.26
C LEU A 15 16.53 8.65 -5.22
N SER A 16 17.72 9.25 -5.16
CA SER A 16 18.00 10.37 -4.24
C SER A 16 17.05 11.56 -4.48
N ILE A 17 16.83 11.93 -5.73
CA ILE A 17 15.89 13.00 -6.12
C ILE A 17 14.47 12.54 -5.82
N GLY A 18 14.10 11.31 -6.19
CA GLY A 18 12.79 10.73 -5.93
C GLY A 18 12.42 10.75 -4.44
N LEU A 19 13.32 10.30 -3.55
CA LEU A 19 13.12 10.32 -2.10
C LEU A 19 13.09 11.74 -1.54
N THR A 20 13.82 12.67 -2.14
CA THR A 20 13.81 14.08 -1.71
C THR A 20 12.44 14.72 -1.95
N ILE A 21 11.86 14.50 -3.14
CA ILE A 21 10.53 15.06 -3.46
C ILE A 21 9.39 14.33 -2.75
N ASP A 22 9.54 13.03 -2.47
CA ASP A 22 8.56 12.24 -1.70
C ASP A 22 8.59 12.63 -0.22
N GLY A 23 9.79 12.65 0.39
CA GLY A 23 9.98 13.06 1.78
C GLY A 23 9.60 14.51 2.07
N TYR A 24 9.62 15.38 1.06
CA TYR A 24 9.10 16.75 1.16
C TYR A 24 7.61 16.80 1.55
N GLY A 25 6.78 15.87 1.07
CA GLY A 25 5.32 15.88 1.30
C GLY A 25 4.95 15.77 2.78
N PRO A 26 5.34 14.70 3.49
CA PRO A 26 5.06 14.55 4.92
C PRO A 26 5.65 15.66 5.80
N ILE A 27 6.74 16.31 5.37
CA ILE A 27 7.30 17.47 6.08
C ILE A 27 6.35 18.67 5.95
N ALA A 28 5.83 18.93 4.75
CA ALA A 28 4.87 20.00 4.51
C ALA A 28 3.54 19.79 5.25
N ASP A 29 3.02 18.56 5.28
CA ASP A 29 1.81 18.19 6.02
C ASP A 29 1.98 18.46 7.52
N ASN A 30 3.06 17.97 8.13
CA ASN A 30 3.37 18.23 9.54
C ASN A 30 3.53 19.73 9.83
N ALA A 31 4.18 20.48 8.95
CA ALA A 31 4.31 21.93 9.10
C ALA A 31 2.93 22.62 9.10
N GLY A 32 2.01 22.16 8.25
CA GLY A 32 0.63 22.64 8.23
C GLY A 32 -0.15 22.28 9.49
N GLY A 33 0.01 21.07 10.02
CA GLY A 33 -0.59 20.66 11.29
C GLY A 33 -0.09 21.48 12.47
N ILE A 34 1.22 21.76 12.53
CA ILE A 34 1.82 22.62 13.56
C ILE A 34 1.30 24.06 13.44
N ALA A 35 1.18 24.59 12.23
CA ALA A 35 0.63 25.93 12.01
C ALA A 35 -0.81 26.05 12.52
N GLU A 36 -1.65 25.05 12.27
CA GLU A 36 -3.03 24.99 12.78
C GLU A 36 -3.06 24.90 14.31
N MET A 37 -2.24 24.02 14.91
CA MET A 37 -2.19 23.86 16.38
C MET A 37 -1.67 25.10 17.12
N CYS A 38 -0.96 25.99 16.43
CA CYS A 38 -0.42 27.24 16.97
C CYS A 38 -1.22 28.49 16.53
N ASP A 39 -2.40 28.33 15.90
CA ASP A 39 -3.25 29.42 15.40
C ASP A 39 -2.53 30.38 14.43
N LEU A 40 -1.67 29.85 13.56
CA LEU A 40 -0.88 30.62 12.59
C LEU A 40 -1.50 30.64 11.19
N ASP A 41 -2.60 31.39 11.02
CA ASP A 41 -3.41 31.44 9.78
C ASP A 41 -2.59 31.77 8.51
N HIS A 42 -1.66 32.70 8.61
CA HIS A 42 -0.81 33.11 7.48
C HIS A 42 0.13 31.99 7.01
N ALA A 43 0.62 31.17 7.94
CA ALA A 43 1.47 30.03 7.63
C ALA A 43 0.64 28.89 7.03
N ARG A 44 -0.60 28.70 7.52
CA ARG A 44 -1.51 27.64 7.06
C ARG A 44 -1.78 27.69 5.56
N THR A 45 -2.01 28.90 5.03
CA THR A 45 -2.27 29.12 3.60
C THR A 45 -1.09 28.65 2.74
N ASN A 46 0.15 28.96 3.17
CA ASN A 46 1.35 28.54 2.46
C ASN A 46 1.57 27.03 2.58
N THR A 47 1.39 26.46 3.79
CA THR A 47 1.57 25.03 4.00
C THR A 47 0.55 24.19 3.24
N ASP A 48 -0.69 24.65 3.09
CA ASP A 48 -1.72 23.93 2.31
C ASP A 48 -1.33 23.81 0.83
N ILE A 49 -0.67 24.82 0.26
CA ILE A 49 -0.14 24.77 -1.11
C ILE A 49 1.01 23.75 -1.20
N LEU A 50 1.91 23.76 -0.21
CA LEU A 50 3.06 22.86 -0.17
C LEU A 50 2.62 21.40 0.00
N ASP A 51 1.63 21.15 0.85
CA ASP A 51 1.02 19.84 1.12
C ASP A 51 0.32 19.28 -0.12
N ALA A 52 -0.46 20.09 -0.85
CA ALA A 52 -1.07 19.67 -2.10
C ALA A 52 -0.02 19.23 -3.16
N ALA A 53 1.11 19.92 -3.22
CA ALA A 53 2.23 19.48 -4.06
C ALA A 53 2.85 18.16 -3.55
N GLY A 54 2.98 18.02 -2.23
CA GLY A 54 3.44 16.82 -1.54
C GLY A 54 2.61 15.57 -1.83
N ASN A 55 1.28 15.70 -1.85
CA ASN A 55 0.38 14.59 -2.21
C ASN A 55 0.63 14.09 -3.63
N THR A 56 0.96 15.01 -4.55
CA THR A 56 1.29 14.66 -5.93
C THR A 56 2.66 13.98 -6.02
N THR A 57 3.68 14.48 -5.30
CA THR A 57 5.01 13.85 -5.30
C THR A 57 4.99 12.48 -4.64
N ALA A 58 4.19 12.28 -3.59
CA ALA A 58 3.98 10.98 -2.95
C ALA A 58 3.34 9.96 -3.91
N ALA A 59 2.34 10.37 -4.71
CA ALA A 59 1.77 9.50 -5.74
C ALA A 59 2.80 9.11 -6.82
N ILE A 60 3.67 10.05 -7.23
CA ILE A 60 4.78 9.77 -8.15
C ILE A 60 5.76 8.77 -7.52
N GLY A 61 6.14 8.96 -6.25
CA GLY A 61 7.00 8.06 -5.50
C GLY A 61 6.44 6.63 -5.43
N LYS A 62 5.14 6.50 -5.11
CA LYS A 62 4.40 5.23 -5.15
C LYS A 62 4.46 4.59 -6.54
N GLY A 63 4.29 5.37 -7.60
CA GLY A 63 4.42 4.92 -9.00
C GLY A 63 5.81 4.34 -9.32
N PHE A 64 6.89 5.04 -8.96
CA PHE A 64 8.27 4.56 -9.12
C PHE A 64 8.52 3.28 -8.30
N ALA A 65 8.01 3.21 -7.07
CA ALA A 65 8.14 2.04 -6.22
C ALA A 65 7.44 0.81 -6.83
N ILE A 66 6.23 0.97 -7.35
CA ILE A 66 5.45 -0.12 -7.99
C ILE A 66 6.08 -0.53 -9.33
N GLY A 67 6.46 0.44 -10.17
CA GLY A 67 7.08 0.16 -11.48
C GLY A 67 8.39 -0.60 -11.32
N SER A 68 9.26 -0.15 -10.42
CA SER A 68 10.52 -0.84 -10.11
C SER A 68 10.27 -2.20 -9.47
N ALA A 69 9.24 -2.35 -8.62
CA ALA A 69 8.84 -3.63 -8.06
C ALA A 69 8.51 -4.66 -9.11
N CYS A 70 7.72 -4.28 -10.12
CA CYS A 70 7.37 -5.16 -11.23
C CYS A 70 8.61 -5.66 -11.96
N LEU A 71 9.52 -4.75 -12.32
CA LEU A 71 10.75 -5.09 -13.05
C LEU A 71 11.69 -5.98 -12.21
N VAL A 72 11.93 -5.62 -10.94
CA VAL A 72 12.76 -6.43 -10.03
C VAL A 72 12.14 -7.81 -9.82
N ALA A 73 10.84 -7.90 -9.59
CA ALA A 73 10.17 -9.16 -9.36
C ALA A 73 10.20 -10.06 -10.60
N LEU A 74 10.08 -9.50 -11.81
CA LEU A 74 10.25 -10.26 -13.05
C LEU A 74 11.69 -10.77 -13.20
N ALA A 75 12.69 -9.97 -12.84
CA ALA A 75 14.09 -10.41 -12.86
C ALA A 75 14.36 -11.51 -11.83
N LEU A 76 13.85 -11.35 -10.60
CA LEU A 76 13.94 -12.35 -9.53
C LEU A 76 13.19 -13.64 -9.88
N PHE A 77 12.04 -13.53 -10.55
CA PHE A 77 11.30 -14.68 -11.06
C PHE A 77 12.13 -15.48 -12.08
N GLY A 78 12.80 -14.78 -13.00
CA GLY A 78 13.72 -15.42 -13.93
C GLY A 78 14.95 -16.04 -13.24
N ALA A 79 15.48 -15.40 -12.19
CA ALA A 79 16.55 -15.96 -11.38
C ALA A 79 16.09 -17.23 -10.65
N PHE A 80 14.88 -17.22 -10.08
CA PHE A 80 14.26 -18.38 -9.43
C PHE A 80 14.08 -19.55 -10.41
N ALA A 81 13.67 -19.26 -11.64
CA ALA A 81 13.52 -20.28 -12.68
C ALA A 81 14.86 -20.97 -13.01
N VAL A 82 15.96 -20.21 -13.06
CA VAL A 82 17.32 -20.76 -13.26
C VAL A 82 17.75 -21.58 -12.04
N GLU A 83 17.59 -21.03 -10.83
CA GLU A 83 17.97 -21.67 -9.57
C GLU A 83 17.25 -23.01 -9.36
N THR A 84 16.01 -23.11 -9.82
CA THR A 84 15.19 -24.33 -9.69
C THR A 84 15.21 -25.24 -10.91
N GLU A 85 16.09 -24.96 -11.89
CA GLU A 85 16.20 -25.67 -13.17
C GLU A 85 14.88 -25.73 -13.96
N LEU A 86 13.96 -24.78 -13.71
CA LEU A 86 12.70 -24.60 -14.42
C LEU A 86 12.86 -23.70 -15.64
N TYR A 87 13.50 -24.23 -16.69
CA TYR A 87 13.72 -23.47 -17.94
C TYR A 87 12.45 -23.21 -18.75
N VAL A 88 11.37 -23.98 -18.52
CA VAL A 88 10.08 -23.80 -19.20
C VAL A 88 8.97 -23.76 -18.16
N VAL A 89 8.31 -22.60 -18.06
CA VAL A 89 7.07 -22.42 -17.29
C VAL A 89 5.90 -22.44 -18.28
N ASN A 90 5.11 -23.51 -18.26
CA ASN A 90 3.98 -23.67 -19.17
C ASN A 90 2.66 -23.41 -18.43
N ILE A 91 2.02 -22.28 -18.73
CA ILE A 91 0.76 -21.88 -18.10
C ILE A 91 -0.42 -22.82 -18.40
N LEU A 92 -0.29 -23.73 -19.38
CA LEU A 92 -1.31 -24.74 -19.65
C LEU A 92 -1.18 -25.98 -18.76
N LYS A 93 -0.10 -26.07 -17.95
CA LYS A 93 0.06 -27.16 -17.00
C LYS A 93 -0.76 -26.85 -15.73
N PRO A 94 -1.44 -27.86 -15.15
CA PRO A 94 -2.37 -27.64 -14.04
C PRO A 94 -1.76 -26.96 -12.82
N LEU A 95 -0.52 -27.29 -12.44
CA LEU A 95 0.13 -26.77 -11.24
C LEU A 95 0.52 -25.30 -11.40
N GLU A 96 1.10 -24.96 -12.55
CA GLU A 96 1.50 -23.61 -12.92
C GLU A 96 0.26 -22.70 -13.05
N PHE A 97 -0.83 -23.20 -13.64
CA PHE A 97 -2.08 -22.44 -13.75
C PHE A 97 -2.79 -22.28 -12.40
N ALA A 98 -2.82 -23.31 -11.57
CA ALA A 98 -3.36 -23.22 -10.22
C ALA A 98 -2.57 -22.23 -9.36
N GLY A 99 -1.24 -22.28 -9.46
CA GLY A 99 -0.35 -21.28 -8.88
C GLY A 99 -0.68 -19.88 -9.38
N LEU A 100 -0.86 -19.69 -10.70
CA LEU A 100 -1.20 -18.41 -11.30
C LEU A 100 -2.48 -17.80 -10.72
N ILE A 101 -3.56 -18.58 -10.63
CA ILE A 101 -4.82 -18.12 -10.05
C ILE A 101 -4.65 -17.73 -8.59
N PHE A 102 -4.00 -18.60 -7.79
CA PHE A 102 -3.82 -18.32 -6.38
C PHE A 102 -2.93 -17.10 -6.15
N GLY A 103 -1.83 -17.00 -6.89
CA GLY A 103 -0.94 -15.84 -6.89
C GLY A 103 -1.68 -14.55 -7.23
N ALA A 104 -2.57 -14.57 -8.21
CA ALA A 104 -3.39 -13.41 -8.57
C ALA A 104 -4.40 -13.03 -7.48
N MET A 105 -4.79 -13.97 -6.62
CA MET A 105 -5.69 -13.70 -5.49
C MET A 105 -4.96 -13.07 -4.29
N LEU A 106 -3.67 -13.37 -4.09
CA LEU A 106 -2.90 -12.92 -2.93
C LEU A 106 -2.92 -11.39 -2.70
N PRO A 107 -2.76 -10.52 -3.73
CA PRO A 107 -2.88 -9.07 -3.55
C PRO A 107 -4.25 -8.64 -3.00
N TYR A 108 -5.33 -9.33 -3.40
CA TYR A 108 -6.68 -9.02 -2.92
C TYR A 108 -6.90 -9.48 -1.48
N ILE A 109 -6.40 -10.67 -1.10
CA ILE A 109 -6.46 -11.15 0.29
C ILE A 109 -5.67 -10.20 1.19
N PHE A 110 -4.44 -9.84 0.78
CA PHE A 110 -3.61 -8.90 1.49
C PHE A 110 -4.33 -7.55 1.68
N THR A 111 -4.90 -7.03 0.60
CA THR A 111 -5.66 -5.77 0.63
C THR A 111 -6.87 -5.86 1.56
N ALA A 112 -7.62 -6.96 1.53
CA ALA A 112 -8.76 -7.15 2.42
C ALA A 112 -8.33 -7.07 3.89
N GLN A 113 -7.27 -7.79 4.27
CA GLN A 113 -6.74 -7.78 5.64
C GLN A 113 -6.29 -6.38 6.08
N THR A 114 -5.55 -5.66 5.24
CA THR A 114 -5.05 -4.32 5.59
C THR A 114 -6.15 -3.27 5.59
N MET A 115 -7.16 -3.38 4.73
CA MET A 115 -8.33 -2.50 4.73
C MET A 115 -9.16 -2.70 6.01
N ASP A 116 -9.44 -3.95 6.37
CA ASP A 116 -10.23 -4.29 7.55
C ASP A 116 -9.54 -3.82 8.84
N ALA A 117 -8.23 -4.06 8.94
CA ALA A 117 -7.40 -3.61 10.05
C ALA A 117 -7.44 -2.09 10.27
N VAL A 118 -7.38 -1.29 9.20
CA VAL A 118 -7.47 0.17 9.32
C VAL A 118 -8.91 0.59 9.64
N GLY A 119 -9.92 -0.09 9.07
CA GLY A 119 -11.33 0.16 9.37
C GLY A 119 -11.65 -0.02 10.84
N ASP A 120 -11.22 -1.13 11.44
CA ASP A 120 -11.38 -1.42 12.87
C ASP A 120 -10.68 -0.37 13.74
N ALA A 121 -9.41 -0.07 13.45
CA ALA A 121 -8.65 0.94 14.18
C ALA A 121 -9.28 2.34 14.09
N ALA A 122 -9.77 2.72 12.91
CA ALA A 122 -10.45 4.00 12.69
C ALA A 122 -11.78 4.07 13.45
N ASN A 123 -12.53 2.97 13.53
CA ASN A 123 -13.77 2.91 14.29
C ASN A 123 -13.50 3.06 15.80
N GLU A 124 -12.50 2.36 16.33
CA GLU A 124 -12.05 2.54 17.73
C GLU A 124 -11.64 4.00 18.01
N MET A 125 -10.88 4.61 17.09
CA MET A 125 -10.47 6.02 17.17
C MET A 125 -11.69 6.96 17.21
N ILE A 126 -12.70 6.74 16.36
CA ILE A 126 -13.92 7.56 16.33
C ILE A 126 -14.71 7.44 17.64
N ILE A 127 -14.83 6.22 18.19
CA ILE A 127 -15.53 5.99 19.46
C ILE A 127 -14.82 6.75 20.58
N GLU A 128 -13.49 6.71 20.64
CA GLU A 128 -12.71 7.42 21.65
C GLU A 128 -12.81 8.94 21.49
N ILE A 129 -12.68 9.47 20.26
CA ILE A 129 -12.84 10.89 19.98
C ILE A 129 -14.23 11.38 20.43
N LYS A 130 -15.30 10.64 20.10
CA LYS A 130 -16.66 10.96 20.54
C LYS A 130 -16.77 10.96 22.06
N ARG A 131 -16.23 9.93 22.73
CA ARG A 131 -16.22 9.84 24.19
C ARG A 131 -15.57 11.08 24.82
N GLN A 132 -14.40 11.50 24.32
CA GLN A 132 -13.73 12.70 24.82
C GLN A 132 -14.57 13.96 24.58
N PHE A 133 -15.13 14.14 23.38
CA PHE A 133 -15.95 15.31 23.05
C PHE A 133 -17.26 15.40 23.86
N ASP A 134 -17.82 14.27 24.30
CA ASP A 134 -19.07 14.22 25.06
C ASP A 134 -18.84 14.30 26.58
N THR A 135 -17.70 13.82 27.07
CA THR A 135 -17.39 13.77 28.52
C THR A 135 -16.51 14.91 29.03
N MET A 136 -15.68 15.50 28.16
CA MET A 136 -14.71 16.53 28.51
C MET A 136 -15.08 17.88 27.88
N LYS A 137 -14.65 18.99 28.50
CA LYS A 137 -14.96 20.36 28.01
C LYS A 137 -14.00 20.83 26.91
N ILE A 138 -13.70 19.95 25.96
CA ILE A 138 -12.75 20.20 24.87
C ILE A 138 -13.33 21.19 23.84
N ARG A 139 -14.63 21.12 23.54
CA ARG A 139 -15.28 22.05 22.59
C ARG A 139 -15.22 23.51 23.03
N GLU A 140 -15.19 23.73 24.33
CA GLU A 140 -15.10 25.05 24.95
C GLU A 140 -13.65 25.53 25.10
N GLY A 141 -12.66 24.69 24.73
CA GLY A 141 -11.24 24.97 24.91
C GLY A 141 -10.77 25.01 26.37
N LYS A 142 -11.58 24.50 27.31
CA LYS A 142 -11.29 24.56 28.75
C LYS A 142 -10.44 23.41 29.27
N GLU A 143 -10.48 22.27 28.57
CA GLU A 143 -9.73 21.07 28.89
C GLU A 143 -8.90 20.63 27.68
N ARG A 144 -7.72 20.09 27.93
CA ARG A 144 -6.87 19.53 26.88
C ARG A 144 -7.37 18.12 26.51
N PRO A 145 -7.40 17.77 25.22
CA PRO A 145 -7.68 16.40 24.79
C PRO A 145 -6.66 15.40 25.36
N ASP A 146 -7.10 14.16 25.55
CA ASP A 146 -6.20 13.05 25.86
C ASP A 146 -5.63 12.47 24.55
N TYR A 147 -4.47 13.00 24.17
CA TYR A 147 -3.73 12.54 22.99
C TYR A 147 -3.12 11.15 23.17
N GLU A 148 -2.73 10.80 24.41
CA GLU A 148 -2.06 9.53 24.70
C GLU A 148 -2.98 8.36 24.40
N ARG A 149 -4.27 8.49 24.73
CA ARG A 149 -5.24 7.45 24.44
C ARG A 149 -5.40 7.17 22.94
N CYS A 150 -5.45 8.20 22.12
CA CYS A 150 -5.49 8.05 20.66
C CYS A 150 -4.22 7.37 20.12
N ILE A 151 -3.04 7.76 20.63
CA ILE A 151 -1.76 7.13 20.26
C ILE A 151 -1.75 5.64 20.64
N GLN A 152 -2.26 5.28 21.81
CA GLN A 152 -2.31 3.88 22.26
C GLN A 152 -3.20 3.02 21.35
N ILE A 153 -4.34 3.53 20.88
CA ILE A 153 -5.25 2.80 19.99
C ILE A 153 -4.54 2.48 18.67
N SER A 154 -3.96 3.47 18.00
CA SER A 154 -3.27 3.26 16.73
C SER A 154 -2.01 2.39 16.89
N THR A 155 -1.27 2.54 17.98
CA THR A 155 -0.07 1.72 18.28
C THR A 155 -0.43 0.25 18.49
N ASN A 156 -1.41 -0.03 19.35
CA ASN A 156 -1.78 -1.42 19.66
C ASN A 156 -2.38 -2.12 18.43
N SER A 157 -3.24 -1.42 17.68
CA SER A 157 -3.85 -1.96 16.47
C SER A 157 -2.80 -2.22 15.40
N SER A 158 -1.92 -1.26 15.10
CA SER A 158 -0.88 -1.43 14.07
C SER A 158 0.05 -2.62 14.37
N ILE A 159 0.45 -2.82 15.62
CA ILE A 159 1.32 -3.95 16.01
C ILE A 159 0.61 -5.30 15.88
N ARG A 160 -0.65 -5.38 16.31
CA ARG A 160 -1.42 -6.62 16.26
C ARG A 160 -1.77 -7.01 14.82
N GLU A 161 -2.26 -6.05 14.05
CA GLU A 161 -2.82 -6.32 12.73
C GLU A 161 -1.75 -6.50 11.64
N MET A 162 -0.52 -5.98 11.82
CA MET A 162 0.55 -6.18 10.82
C MET A 162 1.03 -7.64 10.69
N VAL A 163 0.77 -8.47 11.70
CA VAL A 163 1.27 -9.86 11.75
C VAL A 163 0.64 -10.72 10.66
N ALA A 164 -0.69 -10.64 10.48
CA ALA A 164 -1.39 -11.52 9.55
C ALA A 164 -1.02 -11.27 8.07
N PRO A 165 -1.00 -10.02 7.56
CA PRO A 165 -0.51 -9.73 6.21
C PRO A 165 0.98 -10.09 6.04
N GLY A 166 1.81 -9.87 7.07
CA GLY A 166 3.23 -10.24 7.03
C GLY A 166 3.44 -11.76 6.89
N LEU A 167 2.70 -12.54 7.69
CA LEU A 167 2.70 -14.01 7.59
C LEU A 167 2.18 -14.49 6.23
N LEU A 168 1.12 -13.87 5.69
CA LEU A 168 0.60 -14.21 4.37
C LEU A 168 1.71 -14.12 3.31
N VAL A 169 2.46 -13.02 3.30
CA VAL A 169 3.52 -12.78 2.30
C VAL A 169 4.70 -13.74 2.45
N ILE A 170 5.15 -14.01 3.67
CA ILE A 170 6.32 -14.89 3.91
C ILE A 170 5.94 -16.37 3.77
N CYS A 171 4.79 -16.78 4.32
CA CYS A 171 4.37 -18.17 4.32
C CYS A 171 3.86 -18.63 2.95
N SER A 172 3.29 -17.76 2.10
CA SER A 172 2.74 -18.19 0.80
C SER A 172 3.78 -18.88 -0.10
N PRO A 173 4.96 -18.30 -0.37
CA PRO A 173 6.04 -19.00 -1.10
C PRO A 173 6.49 -20.31 -0.45
N LEU A 174 6.59 -20.35 0.88
CA LEU A 174 7.06 -21.53 1.60
C LEU A 174 6.04 -22.67 1.48
N ILE A 175 4.76 -22.38 1.74
CA ILE A 175 3.67 -23.36 1.65
C ILE A 175 3.55 -23.87 0.22
N PHE A 176 3.51 -22.98 -0.78
CA PHE A 176 3.44 -23.39 -2.19
C PHE A 176 4.68 -24.17 -2.62
N GLY A 177 5.87 -23.75 -2.20
CA GLY A 177 7.12 -24.41 -2.53
C GLY A 177 7.22 -25.82 -1.94
N PHE A 178 6.89 -26.00 -0.66
CA PHE A 178 6.93 -27.32 -0.04
C PHE A 178 5.79 -28.24 -0.51
N LEU A 179 4.59 -27.72 -0.76
CA LEU A 179 3.44 -28.55 -1.16
C LEU A 179 3.41 -28.86 -2.66
N LEU A 180 3.54 -27.83 -3.51
CA LEU A 180 3.36 -27.93 -4.97
C LEU A 180 4.69 -27.86 -5.74
N GLY A 181 5.79 -27.62 -5.04
CA GLY A 181 7.12 -27.56 -5.63
C GLY A 181 7.38 -26.27 -6.41
N PRO A 182 8.55 -26.18 -7.08
CA PRO A 182 8.96 -25.00 -7.82
C PRO A 182 7.97 -24.56 -8.92
N ARG A 183 7.22 -25.51 -9.51
CA ARG A 183 6.21 -25.23 -10.56
C ARG A 183 4.97 -24.52 -10.03
N GLY A 184 4.51 -24.86 -8.83
CA GLY A 184 3.40 -24.13 -8.19
C GLY A 184 3.82 -22.71 -7.83
N VAL A 185 5.03 -22.55 -7.29
CA VAL A 185 5.60 -21.24 -6.94
C VAL A 185 5.79 -20.36 -8.18
N SER A 186 6.23 -20.93 -9.31
CA SER A 186 6.44 -20.14 -10.53
C SER A 186 5.13 -19.53 -11.05
N GLY A 187 4.04 -20.30 -11.03
CA GLY A 187 2.70 -19.80 -11.29
C GLY A 187 2.29 -18.71 -10.30
N MET A 188 2.45 -18.96 -9.00
CA MET A 188 2.09 -18.01 -7.93
C MET A 188 2.80 -16.67 -8.08
N LEU A 189 4.10 -16.68 -8.35
CA LEU A 189 4.88 -15.46 -8.58
C LEU A 189 4.36 -14.69 -9.80
N ALA A 190 4.15 -15.38 -10.93
CA ALA A 190 3.63 -14.75 -12.14
C ALA A 190 2.26 -14.08 -11.88
N GLY A 191 1.36 -14.78 -11.18
CA GLY A 191 0.02 -14.29 -10.86
C GLY A 191 0.04 -13.08 -9.93
N ALA A 192 0.85 -13.14 -8.87
CA ALA A 192 0.98 -12.05 -7.91
C ALA A 192 1.58 -10.79 -8.55
N ILE A 193 2.53 -10.94 -9.47
CA ILE A 193 3.11 -9.81 -10.21
C ILE A 193 2.05 -9.14 -11.09
N VAL A 194 1.41 -9.90 -11.99
CA VAL A 194 0.50 -9.30 -12.99
C VAL A 194 -0.77 -8.73 -12.37
N SER A 195 -1.26 -9.34 -11.29
CA SER A 195 -2.44 -8.85 -10.58
C SER A 195 -2.11 -7.71 -9.61
N GLY A 196 -1.07 -7.89 -8.79
CA GLY A 196 -0.74 -6.95 -7.71
C GLY A 196 -0.37 -5.57 -8.23
N VAL A 197 0.30 -5.48 -9.38
CA VAL A 197 0.62 -4.19 -10.01
C VAL A 197 -0.64 -3.38 -10.33
N GLN A 198 -1.71 -4.03 -10.80
CA GLN A 198 -2.97 -3.34 -11.15
C GLN A 198 -3.64 -2.78 -9.89
N VAL A 199 -3.73 -3.60 -8.84
CA VAL A 199 -4.32 -3.19 -7.55
C VAL A 199 -3.49 -2.07 -6.92
N ALA A 200 -2.18 -2.20 -6.89
CA ALA A 200 -1.29 -1.20 -6.28
C ALA A 200 -1.41 0.18 -6.96
N ILE A 201 -1.41 0.22 -8.30
CA ILE A 201 -1.53 1.46 -9.07
C ILE A 201 -2.91 2.09 -8.87
N SER A 202 -3.97 1.28 -9.04
CA SER A 202 -5.35 1.78 -8.90
C SER A 202 -5.61 2.32 -7.50
N PHE A 203 -5.20 1.61 -6.44
CA PHE A 203 -5.41 2.05 -5.07
C PHE A 203 -4.65 3.33 -4.72
N SER A 204 -3.37 3.40 -5.12
CA SER A 204 -2.52 4.57 -4.84
C SER A 204 -3.05 5.82 -5.56
N ASN A 205 -3.45 5.68 -6.83
CA ASN A 205 -3.94 6.80 -7.63
C ASN A 205 -5.34 7.23 -7.22
N THR A 206 -6.24 6.29 -6.90
CA THR A 206 -7.60 6.62 -6.47
C THR A 206 -7.59 7.38 -5.15
N GLY A 207 -6.82 6.94 -4.15
CA GLY A 207 -6.74 7.69 -2.88
C GLY A 207 -6.07 9.05 -3.04
N GLY A 208 -5.00 9.15 -3.85
CA GLY A 208 -4.36 10.44 -4.16
C GLY A 208 -5.29 11.40 -4.91
N ALA A 209 -6.14 10.88 -5.80
CA ALA A 209 -7.12 11.67 -6.53
C ALA A 209 -8.23 12.22 -5.60
N TRP A 210 -8.72 11.42 -4.65
CA TRP A 210 -9.72 11.88 -3.68
C TRP A 210 -9.16 12.95 -2.73
N ASP A 211 -7.92 12.80 -2.28
CA ASP A 211 -7.25 13.80 -1.44
C ASP A 211 -7.09 15.13 -2.18
N ASN A 212 -6.58 15.06 -3.42
CA ASN A 212 -6.43 16.26 -4.26
C ASN A 212 -7.80 16.88 -4.63
N ALA A 213 -8.85 16.08 -4.80
CA ALA A 213 -10.20 16.60 -4.99
C ALA A 213 -10.71 17.34 -3.75
N LYS A 214 -10.46 16.83 -2.54
CA LYS A 214 -10.74 17.53 -1.28
C LYS A 214 -9.97 18.85 -1.21
N LYS A 215 -8.65 18.82 -1.45
CA LYS A 215 -7.79 20.04 -1.44
C LYS A 215 -8.21 21.07 -2.49
N TYR A 216 -8.68 20.61 -3.67
CA TYR A 216 -9.18 21.49 -4.72
C TYR A 216 -10.41 22.31 -4.26
N ILE A 217 -11.33 21.68 -3.52
CA ILE A 217 -12.49 22.35 -2.92
C ILE A 217 -12.07 23.25 -1.76
N GLU A 218 -11.12 22.81 -0.92
CA GLU A 218 -10.58 23.62 0.19
C GLU A 218 -9.88 24.89 -0.30
N GLY A 219 -9.23 24.82 -1.46
CA GLY A 219 -8.64 25.97 -2.16
C GLY A 219 -9.64 26.89 -2.86
N GLY A 220 -10.96 26.62 -2.77
CA GLY A 220 -12.00 27.47 -3.36
C GLY A 220 -12.07 27.43 -4.89
N ASN A 221 -11.55 26.37 -5.52
CA ASN A 221 -11.51 26.27 -6.98
C ASN A 221 -12.80 25.68 -7.59
N LEU A 222 -13.64 25.03 -6.77
CA LEU A 222 -14.88 24.44 -7.24
C LEU A 222 -16.00 25.49 -7.32
N VAL A 223 -16.59 25.67 -8.50
CA VAL A 223 -17.76 26.55 -8.72
C VAL A 223 -18.97 25.70 -9.09
N VAL A 224 -20.03 25.77 -8.29
CA VAL A 224 -21.32 25.12 -8.57
C VAL A 224 -22.39 26.19 -8.61
N ASN A 225 -23.13 26.28 -9.72
CA ASN A 225 -24.19 27.28 -9.94
C ASN A 225 -23.74 28.73 -9.68
N GLY A 226 -22.50 29.07 -10.07
CA GLY A 226 -21.92 30.41 -9.89
C GLY A 226 -21.46 30.73 -8.46
N ARG A 227 -21.52 29.78 -7.51
CA ARG A 227 -20.99 29.94 -6.15
C ARG A 227 -19.71 29.12 -5.97
N ILE A 228 -18.71 29.76 -5.36
CA ILE A 228 -17.49 29.07 -4.92
C ILE A 228 -17.86 28.17 -3.74
N MET A 229 -17.60 26.88 -3.90
CA MET A 229 -17.80 25.86 -2.88
C MET A 229 -16.51 25.73 -2.08
N GLY A 230 -16.56 26.08 -0.80
CA GLY A 230 -15.42 26.00 0.11
C GLY A 230 -15.63 25.00 1.25
N LYS A 231 -14.78 25.10 2.28
CA LYS A 231 -14.86 24.30 3.51
C LYS A 231 -16.27 24.35 4.12
N LYS A 232 -16.71 23.22 4.70
CA LYS A 232 -18.04 23.01 5.32
C LYS A 232 -19.23 22.97 4.34
N SER A 233 -19.00 23.12 3.04
CA SER A 233 -20.05 22.90 2.03
C SER A 233 -20.40 21.41 1.87
N GLU A 234 -21.55 21.10 1.29
CA GLU A 234 -21.94 19.70 1.03
C GLU A 234 -20.94 18.97 0.10
N PRO A 235 -20.47 19.55 -1.02
CA PRO A 235 -19.40 18.94 -1.82
C PRO A 235 -18.10 18.72 -1.04
N HIS A 236 -17.72 19.63 -0.14
CA HIS A 236 -16.54 19.46 0.71
C HIS A 236 -16.72 18.26 1.65
N ARG A 237 -17.87 18.13 2.31
CA ARG A 237 -18.16 16.97 3.17
C ARG A 237 -18.12 15.65 2.40
N ASN A 238 -18.63 15.62 1.17
CA ASN A 238 -18.59 14.43 0.32
C ASN A 238 -17.14 14.10 -0.12
N ALA A 239 -16.34 15.10 -0.43
CA ALA A 239 -14.93 14.91 -0.77
C ALA A 239 -14.11 14.42 0.43
N VAL A 240 -14.40 14.90 1.64
CA VAL A 240 -13.79 14.37 2.88
C VAL A 240 -14.13 12.89 3.07
N ILE A 241 -15.37 12.46 2.80
CA ILE A 241 -15.73 11.03 2.84
C ILE A 241 -14.88 10.24 1.84
N GLY A 242 -14.76 10.71 0.59
CA GLY A 242 -13.92 10.07 -0.42
C GLY A 242 -12.46 9.93 0.00
N ASP A 243 -11.89 10.99 0.58
CA ASP A 243 -10.51 10.98 1.08
C ASP A 243 -10.33 9.97 2.22
N THR A 244 -11.24 9.91 3.19
CA THR A 244 -11.17 8.93 4.29
C THR A 244 -11.28 7.48 3.83
N VAL A 245 -11.96 7.21 2.71
CA VAL A 245 -11.96 5.88 2.06
C VAL A 245 -10.63 5.65 1.33
N GLY A 246 -10.07 6.70 0.74
CA GLY A 246 -8.80 6.68 0.01
C GLY A 246 -7.55 6.56 0.87
N ASP A 247 -7.58 6.99 2.13
CA ASP A 247 -6.45 6.96 3.06
C ASP A 247 -5.87 5.55 3.24
N PRO A 248 -6.65 4.53 3.66
CA PRO A 248 -6.09 3.20 3.79
C PRO A 248 -5.69 2.62 2.42
N MET A 249 -6.33 3.06 1.33
CA MET A 249 -5.99 2.60 -0.02
C MET A 249 -4.61 3.09 -0.45
N LYS A 250 -4.33 4.38 -0.30
CA LYS A 250 -3.10 5.02 -0.77
C LYS A 250 -1.95 4.90 0.22
N ASP A 251 -2.20 4.75 1.51
CA ASP A 251 -1.14 4.80 2.55
C ASP A 251 -0.93 3.49 3.29
N THR A 252 -1.84 2.51 3.15
CA THR A 252 -1.66 1.18 3.75
C THR A 252 -1.59 0.09 2.68
N SER A 253 -2.69 -0.21 2.00
CA SER A 253 -2.78 -1.39 1.11
C SER A 253 -1.98 -1.20 -0.18
N GLY A 254 -2.27 -0.14 -0.95
CA GLY A 254 -1.68 0.13 -2.26
C GLY A 254 -0.15 0.09 -2.28
N PRO A 255 0.55 0.89 -1.44
CA PRO A 255 2.01 0.88 -1.41
C PRO A 255 2.55 -0.46 -0.89
N SER A 256 1.90 -1.11 0.07
CA SER A 256 2.39 -2.37 0.64
C SER A 256 2.35 -3.55 -0.35
N ILE A 257 1.48 -3.53 -1.36
CA ILE A 257 1.46 -4.56 -2.41
C ILE A 257 2.78 -4.60 -3.19
N ASN A 258 3.48 -3.47 -3.35
CA ASN A 258 4.79 -3.47 -4.00
C ASN A 258 5.82 -4.31 -3.22
N ILE A 259 5.69 -4.30 -1.89
CA ILE A 259 6.55 -5.06 -0.97
C ILE A 259 6.14 -6.53 -1.02
N LEU A 260 4.84 -6.83 -1.01
CA LEU A 260 4.31 -8.20 -1.18
C LEU A 260 4.93 -8.88 -2.41
N ILE A 261 4.96 -8.19 -3.55
CA ILE A 261 5.49 -8.75 -4.80
C ILE A 261 7.00 -9.01 -4.69
N LYS A 262 7.78 -8.01 -4.25
CA LYS A 262 9.25 -8.14 -4.13
C LYS A 262 9.63 -9.21 -3.10
N LEU A 263 8.95 -9.23 -1.95
CA LEU A 263 9.25 -10.11 -0.84
C LEU A 263 8.94 -11.57 -1.18
N MET A 264 7.83 -11.84 -1.86
CA MET A 264 7.55 -13.20 -2.35
C MET A 264 8.58 -13.66 -3.38
N ALA A 265 8.99 -12.78 -4.29
CA ALA A 265 9.98 -13.12 -5.32
C ALA A 265 11.34 -13.45 -4.71
N ILE A 266 11.85 -12.62 -3.79
CA ILE A 266 13.13 -12.90 -3.12
C ILE A 266 13.06 -14.11 -2.20
N THR A 267 11.95 -14.29 -1.46
CA THR A 267 11.76 -15.47 -0.60
C THR A 267 11.78 -16.74 -1.45
N SER A 268 11.07 -16.73 -2.58
CA SER A 268 11.07 -17.88 -3.50
C SER A 268 12.45 -18.20 -4.04
N LEU A 269 13.24 -17.18 -4.41
CA LEU A 269 14.61 -17.36 -4.88
C LEU A 269 15.52 -17.96 -3.79
N VAL A 270 15.49 -17.39 -2.58
CA VAL A 270 16.34 -17.84 -1.45
C VAL A 270 16.05 -19.30 -1.08
N PHE A 271 14.77 -19.70 -1.08
CA PHE A 271 14.35 -21.07 -0.76
C PHE A 271 14.26 -21.99 -1.98
N GLY A 272 14.66 -21.53 -3.18
CA GLY A 272 14.52 -22.28 -4.43
C GLY A 272 15.12 -23.68 -4.38
N ASN A 273 16.38 -23.80 -3.95
CA ASN A 273 17.04 -25.09 -3.76
C ASN A 273 16.33 -26.01 -2.75
N ALA A 274 15.78 -25.43 -1.69
CA ALA A 274 15.03 -26.19 -0.70
C ALA A 274 13.72 -26.74 -1.30
N PHE A 275 13.05 -25.98 -2.17
CA PHE A 275 11.85 -26.44 -2.88
C PHE A 275 12.15 -27.52 -3.90
N VAL A 276 13.30 -27.48 -4.57
CA VAL A 276 13.73 -28.56 -5.47
C VAL A 276 13.99 -29.85 -4.69
N LYS A 277 14.69 -29.74 -3.55
CA LYS A 277 15.13 -30.92 -2.79
C LYS A 277 14.04 -31.55 -1.91
N TYR A 278 13.19 -30.73 -1.31
CA TYR A 278 12.23 -31.16 -0.29
C TYR A 278 10.77 -30.77 -0.61
N GLY A 279 10.54 -30.06 -1.71
CA GLY A 279 9.21 -29.61 -2.10
C GLY A 279 8.44 -30.61 -2.94
N GLY A 280 7.20 -30.25 -3.26
CA GLY A 280 6.31 -31.07 -4.05
C GLY A 280 5.70 -32.26 -3.29
N ILE A 281 5.51 -32.13 -1.97
CA ILE A 281 4.96 -33.19 -1.12
C ILE A 281 3.60 -33.73 -1.63
N LEU A 282 2.79 -32.87 -2.25
CA LEU A 282 1.50 -33.26 -2.81
C LEU A 282 1.58 -33.83 -4.23
N LEU A 283 2.70 -33.63 -4.94
CA LEU A 283 2.85 -34.07 -6.34
C LEU A 283 2.66 -35.58 -6.54
N PRO A 284 3.11 -36.48 -5.65
CA PRO A 284 2.84 -37.91 -5.76
C PRO A 284 1.35 -38.27 -5.69
N TYR A 285 0.54 -37.43 -5.03
CA TYR A 285 -0.89 -37.62 -4.84
C TYR A 285 -1.72 -36.94 -5.92
N ILE A 286 -1.19 -35.87 -6.51
CA ILE A 286 -1.76 -35.17 -7.67
C ILE A 286 -1.22 -35.88 -8.91
N LYS A 287 -1.76 -37.07 -9.20
CA LYS A 287 -1.49 -37.75 -10.48
C LYS A 287 -1.89 -36.81 -11.62
N ALA A 288 -0.91 -36.43 -12.43
CA ALA A 288 -1.12 -35.84 -13.75
C ALA A 288 -1.71 -36.87 -14.72
#